data_AF-A0A1G2WMC7-F1
#
_entry.id   AF-A0A1G2WMC7-F1
#
_cell.length_a   1.000
_cell.length_b   1.000
_cell.length_c   1.000
_cell.angle_alpha   90.00
_cell.angle_beta   90.00
_cell.angle_gamma   90.00
#
_symmetry.space_group_name_H-M   'P 1'
#
loop_
_entity.id
_entity.type
_entity.pdbx_description
1 polymer ?
#
loop_
_entity_poly.entity_id
_entity_poly.type
_entity_poly.pdbx_seq_one_letter_code
_entity_poly.pdbx_strand_id
1 'polypeptide(L)'
;MEPIFNRNSQLVGWLKDDKVFDTNMLFRAFIRGNGLFATGVGHIGFFKNGIFRDKRSGAVAFLRGNSPGPTPPTPPTPPTPPAPPTPPTPPTPPTPPTPPTPSGSWASTTWEQLLNGD
;
A
#
# COMPACT_ATOMS: atom_id res chain seq x y z
N MET A 1 23.37 9.03 -22.38
CA MET A 1 22.15 8.94 -23.22
C MET A 1 21.95 7.49 -23.57
N GLU A 2 20.78 6.95 -23.28
CA GLU A 2 20.43 5.55 -23.50
C GLU A 2 19.40 5.44 -24.64
N PRO A 3 19.57 4.51 -25.59
CA PRO A 3 18.62 4.33 -26.69
C PRO A 3 17.35 3.62 -26.22
N ILE A 4 16.20 4.10 -26.69
CA ILE A 4 14.88 3.52 -26.46
C ILE A 4 14.43 2.79 -27.72
N PHE A 5 14.03 1.53 -27.58
CA PHE A 5 13.56 0.68 -28.66
C PHE A 5 12.08 0.35 -28.54
N ASN A 6 11.38 0.26 -29.67
CA ASN A 6 10.02 -0.28 -29.73
C ASN A 6 10.03 -1.82 -29.75
N ARG A 7 8.83 -2.43 -29.75
CA ARG A 7 8.64 -3.90 -29.83
C ARG A 7 9.33 -4.60 -31.00
N ASN A 8 9.65 -3.88 -32.07
CA ASN A 8 10.34 -4.41 -33.26
C ASN A 8 11.86 -4.20 -33.17
N SER A 9 12.39 -3.82 -32.01
CA SER A 9 13.81 -3.46 -31.81
C SER A 9 14.27 -2.26 -32.64
N GLN A 10 13.36 -1.37 -33.02
CA GLN A 10 13.69 -0.14 -33.75
C GLN A 10 13.91 1.02 -32.77
N LEU A 11 14.95 1.82 -32.99
CA LEU A 11 15.21 3.04 -32.21
C LEU A 11 14.06 4.04 -32.41
N VAL A 12 13.44 4.48 -31.31
CA VAL A 12 12.32 5.44 -31.33
C VAL A 12 12.59 6.70 -30.51
N GLY A 13 13.70 6.74 -29.77
CA GLY A 13 14.06 7.89 -28.97
C GLY A 13 15.24 7.62 -28.06
N TRP A 14 15.48 8.58 -27.17
CA TRP A 14 16.61 8.59 -26.26
C TRP A 14 16.15 8.96 -24.86
N LEU A 15 16.72 8.29 -23.86
CA LEU A 15 16.61 8.67 -22.46
C LEU A 15 17.91 9.37 -22.03
N LYS A 16 17.79 10.53 -21.40
CA LYS A 16 18.91 11.19 -20.72
C LYS A 16 18.43 11.66 -19.36
N ASP A 17 19.07 11.14 -18.32
CA ASP A 17 18.66 11.34 -16.93
C ASP A 17 17.19 10.89 -16.75
N ASP A 18 16.29 11.84 -16.51
CA ASP A 18 14.86 11.65 -16.36
C ASP A 18 14.04 12.11 -17.57
N LYS A 19 14.68 12.51 -18.67
CA LYS A 19 14.04 13.13 -19.84
C LYS A 19 14.09 12.22 -21.05
N VAL A 20 12.93 12.10 -21.71
CA VAL A 20 12.71 11.31 -22.91
C VAL A 20 12.67 12.25 -24.11
N PHE A 21 13.48 11.92 -25.11
CA PHE A 21 13.60 12.64 -26.37
C PHE A 21 13.22 11.72 -27.53
N ASP A 22 12.70 12.30 -28.61
CA ASP A 22 12.56 11.56 -29.87
C ASP A 22 13.90 11.45 -30.62
N THR A 23 13.88 10.83 -31.81
CA THR A 23 15.08 10.64 -32.64
C THR A 23 15.69 11.95 -33.15
N ASN A 24 14.93 13.05 -33.16
CA ASN A 24 15.41 14.39 -33.52
C ASN A 24 15.90 15.19 -32.31
N MET A 25 16.05 14.55 -31.14
CA MET A 25 16.43 15.18 -29.87
C MET A 25 15.42 16.22 -29.36
N LEU A 26 14.17 16.17 -29.81
CA LEU A 26 13.11 17.00 -29.24
C LEU A 26 12.59 16.35 -27.95
N PHE A 27 12.43 17.16 -26.92
CA PHE A 27 11.88 16.72 -25.63
C PHE A 27 10.42 16.27 -25.80
N ARG A 28 10.09 15.07 -25.31
CA ARG A 28 8.75 14.47 -25.43
C ARG A 28 8.08 14.21 -24.09
N ALA A 29 8.83 13.76 -23.11
CA ALA A 29 8.31 13.36 -21.80
C ALA A 29 9.40 13.39 -20.73
N PHE A 30 9.00 13.32 -19.47
CA PHE A 30 9.90 13.15 -18.33
C PHE A 30 9.38 12.09 -17.37
N ILE A 31 10.28 11.56 -16.55
CA ILE A 31 10.00 10.52 -15.56
C ILE A 31 10.05 11.15 -14.16
N ARG A 32 9.05 10.88 -13.33
CA ARG A 32 9.05 11.26 -11.91
C ARG A 32 8.62 10.04 -11.08
N GLY A 33 9.52 9.55 -10.23
CA GLY A 33 9.35 8.25 -9.58
C GLY A 33 9.29 7.15 -10.65
N ASN A 34 8.19 6.40 -10.68
CA ASN A 34 7.91 5.43 -11.74
C ASN A 34 6.92 5.96 -12.81
N GLY A 35 6.39 7.18 -12.65
CA GLY A 35 5.42 7.74 -13.59
C GLY A 35 6.11 8.41 -14.78
N LEU A 36 5.56 8.21 -15.97
CA LEU A 36 5.95 8.86 -17.21
C LEU A 36 4.94 9.96 -17.55
N PHE A 37 5.43 11.18 -17.78
CA PHE A 37 4.62 12.37 -17.98
C PHE A 37 4.99 13.10 -19.27
N ALA A 38 4.00 13.41 -20.09
CA ALA A 38 4.17 14.26 -21.28
C ALA A 38 3.63 15.67 -21.02
N THR A 39 4.34 16.67 -21.53
CA THR A 39 3.92 18.08 -21.42
C THR A 39 2.57 18.27 -22.10
N GLY A 40 1.62 18.94 -21.42
CA GLY A 40 0.28 19.19 -21.94
C GLY A 40 -0.69 18.01 -21.89
N VAL A 41 -0.21 16.78 -21.63
CA VAL A 41 -1.06 15.57 -21.50
C VAL A 41 -1.09 15.05 -20.06
N GLY A 42 -0.03 15.28 -19.28
CA GLY A 42 0.11 14.75 -17.93
C GLY A 42 0.61 13.31 -17.92
N HIS A 43 0.14 12.51 -16.97
CA HIS A 43 0.56 11.11 -16.80
C HIS A 43 0.13 10.25 -17.98
N ILE A 44 1.07 9.59 -18.65
CA ILE A 44 0.84 8.78 -19.85
C ILE A 44 1.19 7.30 -19.68
N GLY A 45 1.87 6.93 -18.58
CA GLY A 45 2.26 5.55 -18.34
C GLY A 45 3.35 5.45 -17.29
N PHE A 46 4.09 4.34 -17.29
CA PHE A 46 5.09 4.06 -16.28
C PHE A 46 6.44 3.72 -16.88
N PHE A 47 7.51 4.00 -16.15
CA PHE A 47 8.85 3.50 -16.43
C PHE A 47 9.33 2.65 -15.24
N LYS A 48 9.64 1.38 -15.49
CA LYS A 48 10.11 0.45 -14.47
C LYS A 48 11.02 -0.60 -15.08
N ASN A 49 12.16 -0.86 -14.44
CA ASN A 49 13.14 -1.86 -14.86
C ASN A 49 13.53 -1.70 -16.34
N GLY A 50 13.76 -0.47 -16.78
CA GLY A 50 14.12 -0.15 -18.17
C GLY A 50 13.02 -0.38 -19.22
N ILE A 51 11.77 -0.57 -18.80
CA ILE A 51 10.62 -0.76 -19.69
C ILE A 51 9.63 0.39 -19.50
N PHE A 52 9.24 1.00 -20.63
CA PHE A 52 8.14 1.95 -20.73
C PHE A 52 6.84 1.20 -20.93
N ARG A 53 5.85 1.50 -20.10
CA ARG A 53 4.54 0.86 -20.08
C ARG A 53 3.43 1.90 -20.23
N ASP A 54 2.33 1.52 -20.85
CA ASP A 54 1.13 2.35 -20.91
C ASP A 54 0.39 2.36 -19.55
N LYS A 55 -0.75 3.08 -19.49
CA LYS A 55 -1.59 3.14 -18.28
C LYS A 55 -2.18 1.78 -17.86
N ARG A 56 -2.26 0.81 -18.79
CA ARG A 56 -2.72 -0.56 -18.54
C ARG A 56 -1.57 -1.50 -18.21
N SER A 57 -0.37 -0.96 -17.96
CA SER A 57 0.86 -1.71 -17.69
C SER A 57 1.37 -2.57 -18.85
N GLY A 58 0.87 -2.38 -20.07
CA GLY A 58 1.37 -3.02 -21.28
C GLY A 58 2.70 -2.40 -21.73
N ALA A 59 3.69 -3.23 -22.06
CA ALA A 59 5.00 -2.75 -22.50
C ALA A 59 4.92 -2.11 -23.90
N VAL A 60 5.46 -0.90 -24.03
CA VAL A 60 5.44 -0.09 -25.26
C VAL A 60 6.84 0.07 -25.84
N ALA A 61 7.84 0.30 -24.98
CA ALA A 61 9.23 0.49 -25.38
C ALA A 61 10.18 0.02 -24.26
N PHE A 62 11.45 -0.17 -24.58
CA PHE A 62 12.45 -0.67 -23.65
C PHE A 62 13.85 -0.11 -23.92
N LEU A 63 14.69 -0.07 -22.90
CA LEU A 63 16.11 0.28 -23.00
C LEU A 63 16.95 -0.92 -23.46
N ARG A 64 18.14 -0.64 -24.00
CA ARG A 64 19.08 -1.70 -24.39
C ARG A 64 19.33 -2.68 -23.23
N GLY A 65 19.22 -3.97 -23.50
CA GLY A 65 19.44 -5.03 -22.51
C GLY A 65 18.22 -5.38 -21.67
N ASN A 66 17.12 -4.63 -21.80
CA ASN A 66 15.88 -4.88 -21.09
C ASN A 66 14.84 -5.35 -22.09
N SER A 67 14.27 -6.53 -21.92
CA SER A 67 13.14 -6.99 -22.71
C SER A 67 11.90 -7.10 -21.82
N PRO A 68 10.71 -6.77 -22.32
CA PRO A 68 9.48 -7.27 -21.71
C PRO A 68 9.47 -8.78 -21.95
N GLY A 69 10.13 -9.53 -21.07
CA GLY A 69 10.06 -10.98 -21.05
C GLY A 69 8.60 -11.44 -20.93
N PRO A 70 8.34 -12.75 -21.10
CA PRO A 70 6.99 -13.29 -20.95
C PRO A 70 6.40 -12.85 -19.60
N THR A 71 5.17 -12.34 -19.63
CA THR A 71 4.45 -11.98 -18.41
C THR A 71 4.37 -13.22 -17.53
N PRO A 72 4.85 -13.19 -16.27
CA PRO A 72 4.69 -14.33 -15.36
C PRO A 72 3.20 -14.65 -15.21
N PRO A 73 2.81 -15.93 -15.08
CA PRO A 73 1.43 -16.29 -14.84
C PRO A 73 0.92 -15.61 -13.56
N THR A 74 -0.34 -15.17 -13.59
CA THR A 74 -1.00 -14.63 -12.40
C THR A 74 -1.03 -15.72 -11.32
N PRO A 75 -0.55 -15.45 -10.09
CA PRO A 75 -0.67 -16.39 -8.99
C PRO A 75 -2.14 -16.75 -8.74
N PRO A 76 -2.45 -17.99 -8.34
CA PRO A 76 -3.82 -18.37 -7.99
C PRO A 76 -4.34 -17.54 -6.82
N THR A 77 -5.63 -17.24 -6.82
CA THR A 77 -6.30 -16.59 -5.68
C THR A 77 -6.21 -17.49 -4.45
N PRO A 78 -5.74 -17.00 -3.30
CA PRO A 78 -5.75 -17.78 -2.05
C PRO A 78 -7.18 -18.18 -1.66
N PRO A 79 -7.37 -19.33 -0.99
CA PRO A 79 -8.67 -19.71 -0.46
C PRO A 79 -9.16 -18.72 0.59
N THR A 80 -10.47 -18.51 0.66
CA THR A 80 -11.10 -17.72 1.71
C THR A 80 -10.90 -18.41 3.07
N PRO A 81 -10.40 -17.71 4.10
CA PRO A 81 -10.31 -18.28 5.45
C PRO A 81 -11.68 -18.71 6.00
N PRO A 82 -11.74 -19.72 6.88
CA PRO A 82 -12.96 -20.07 7.58
C PRO A 82 -13.47 -18.89 8.42
N ALA A 83 -14.78 -18.79 8.60
CA ALA A 83 -15.36 -17.85 9.53
C ALA A 83 -14.93 -18.18 10.97
N PRO A 84 -14.55 -17.19 11.79
CA PRO A 84 -14.24 -17.43 13.20
C PRO A 84 -15.48 -17.90 13.97
N PRO A 85 -15.31 -18.69 15.04
CA PRO A 85 -16.41 -19.13 15.88
C PRO A 85 -17.05 -17.95 16.61
N THR A 86 -18.37 -18.01 16.80
CA THR A 86 -19.11 -17.04 17.61
C THR A 86 -18.66 -17.16 19.08
N PRO A 87 -18.28 -16.06 19.74
CA PRO A 87 -17.94 -16.09 21.17
C PRO A 87 -19.15 -16.52 22.03
N PRO A 88 -18.92 -17.20 23.16
CA PRO A 88 -19.98 -17.50 24.11
C PRO A 88 -20.53 -16.22 24.75
N THR A 89 -21.83 -16.20 25.04
CA THR A 89 -22.47 -15.13 25.80
C THR A 89 -21.94 -15.15 27.24
N PRO A 90 -21.44 -14.03 27.78
CA PRO A 90 -21.02 -13.94 29.18
C PRO A 90 -22.19 -14.23 30.14
N PRO A 91 -21.94 -14.87 31.30
CA PRO A 91 -22.96 -15.02 32.33
C PRO A 91 -23.36 -13.66 32.90
N THR A 92 -24.64 -13.51 33.25
CA THR A 92 -25.13 -12.33 33.96
C THR A 92 -24.49 -12.29 35.35
N PRO A 93 -23.85 -11.19 35.77
CA PRO A 93 -23.29 -11.08 37.10
C PRO A 93 -24.40 -11.11 38.16
N PRO A 94 -24.12 -11.66 39.36
CA PRO A 94 -25.09 -11.68 40.46
C PRO A 94 -25.40 -10.26 40.91
N THR A 95 -26.65 -10.04 41.32
CA THR A 95 -27.07 -8.78 41.94
C THR A 95 -26.33 -8.61 43.27
N PRO A 96 -25.64 -7.48 43.50
CA PRO A 96 -24.97 -7.23 44.77
C PRO A 96 -25.98 -7.16 45.92
N PRO A 97 -25.58 -7.55 47.15
CA PRO A 97 -26.44 -7.47 48.32
C PRO A 97 -26.76 -6.01 48.64
N THR A 98 -27.96 -5.78 49.15
CA THR A 98 -28.37 -4.47 49.66
C THR A 98 -27.46 -4.07 50.82
N PRO A 99 -26.87 -2.86 50.81
CA PRO A 99 -26.01 -2.42 51.91
C PRO A 99 -26.82 -2.32 53.22
N PRO A 100 -26.18 -2.60 54.37
CA PRO A 100 -26.82 -2.44 55.66
C PRO A 100 -27.13 -0.96 55.93
N THR A 101 -28.13 -0.72 56.77
CA THR A 101 -28.47 0.63 57.24
C THR A 101 -27.27 1.27 57.94
N PRO A 102 -26.87 2.50 57.57
CA PRO A 102 -25.72 3.16 58.18
C PRO A 102 -25.97 3.39 59.69
N SER A 103 -24.97 3.04 60.50
CA SER A 103 -24.95 3.38 61.92
C SER A 103 -24.62 4.86 62.10
N GLY A 104 -25.16 5.50 63.14
CA GLY A 104 -24.91 6.91 63.46
C GLY A 104 -23.55 7.20 64.10
N SER A 105 -22.65 6.22 64.17
CA SER A 105 -21.34 6.33 64.80
C SER A 105 -20.24 6.32 63.75
N TRP A 106 -19.19 7.12 63.96
CA TRP A 106 -18.01 7.12 63.09
C TRP A 106 -17.28 5.77 63.15
N ALA A 107 -16.84 5.27 61.99
CA ALA A 107 -16.00 4.08 61.91
C ALA A 107 -14.61 4.40 62.49
N SER A 108 -14.04 3.45 63.24
CA SER A 108 -12.68 3.59 63.81
C SER A 108 -11.57 3.41 62.77
N THR A 109 -11.90 2.99 61.55
CA THR A 109 -10.96 2.73 60.45
C THR A 109 -10.55 4.04 59.78
N THR A 110 -9.24 4.24 59.58
CA THR A 110 -8.71 5.39 58.83
C THR A 110 -8.87 5.22 57.32
N TRP A 111 -8.82 6.33 56.57
CA TRP A 111 -8.96 6.32 55.11
C TRP A 111 -7.92 5.45 54.42
N GLU A 112 -6.66 5.51 54.86
CA GLU A 112 -5.58 4.69 54.33
C GLU A 112 -5.76 3.19 54.62
N GLN A 113 -6.29 2.82 55.79
CA GLN A 113 -6.60 1.42 56.11
C GLN A 113 -7.73 0.88 55.22
N LEU A 114 -8.74 1.70 54.93
CA LEU A 114 -9.82 1.32 54.01
C LEU A 114 -9.28 1.04 52.60
N LEU A 115 -8.35 1.86 52.11
CA LEU A 115 -7.78 1.70 50.76
C LEU A 115 -6.87 0.46 50.63
N ASN A 116 -6.32 -0.03 51.73
CA ASN A 116 -5.45 -1.21 51.76
C ASN A 116 -6.19 -2.53 52.01
N GLY A 117 -7.48 -2.47 52.38
CA GLY A 117 -8.34 -3.64 52.58
C GLY A 117 -8.16 -4.34 53.93
N ASP A 118 -7.68 -3.62 54.95
CA ASP A 118 -7.52 -4.10 56.33
C ASP A 118 -8.81 -4.00 57.17
#